data_AF-A0A401X412-F1
#
_entry.id   AF-A0A401X412-F1
#
_cell.length_a   1.000
_cell.length_b   1.000
_cell.length_c   1.000
_cell.angle_alpha   90.00
_cell.angle_beta   90.00
_cell.angle_gamma   90.00
#
_symmetry.space_group_name_H-M   'P 1'
#
loop_
_entity.id
_entity.type
_entity.pdbx_description
1 polymer ?
#
loop_
_entity_poly.entity_id
_entity_poly.type
_entity_poly.pdbx_seq_one_letter_code
_entity_poly.pdbx_strand_id
1 'polypeptide(L)'
;MATEDDVKAIIKFGRKHVEHNLLVHCFHGVGRSGGAALIILTDRLGNAEAALETLLAMRPEAIPNLRIVRLADTVMRTDGAMVTALNVWTARTPSVAEFRRQKRVFFEENRNLYAKAAAL
;
A
#
# COMPACT_ATOMS: atom_id res chain seq x y z
N MET A 1 -2.73 -14.04 -1.46
CA MET A 1 -2.72 -12.69 -0.81
C MET A 1 -1.26 -12.29 -0.57
N ALA A 2 -0.96 -11.00 -0.32
CA ALA A 2 0.45 -10.59 -0.11
C ALA A 2 1.07 -11.23 1.16
N THR A 3 2.37 -11.35 1.27
CA THR A 3 3.05 -11.89 2.47
C THR A 3 4.10 -10.91 2.98
N GLU A 4 4.70 -11.18 4.14
CA GLU A 4 5.88 -10.44 4.58
C GLU A 4 7.04 -10.57 3.60
N ASP A 5 7.16 -11.73 2.92
CA ASP A 5 8.23 -11.95 1.95
C ASP A 5 8.04 -11.09 0.70
N ASP A 6 6.80 -10.84 0.27
CA ASP A 6 6.51 -9.86 -0.78
C ASP A 6 6.98 -8.45 -0.37
N VAL A 7 6.75 -8.07 0.89
CA VAL A 7 7.20 -6.76 1.43
C VAL A 7 8.72 -6.69 1.49
N LYS A 8 9.39 -7.73 2.00
CA LYS A 8 10.86 -7.80 2.01
C LYS A 8 11.44 -7.72 0.60
N ALA A 9 10.79 -8.35 -0.38
CA ALA A 9 11.19 -8.27 -1.78
C ALA A 9 11.05 -6.84 -2.34
N ILE A 10 9.95 -6.13 -2.02
CA ILE A 10 9.75 -4.73 -2.39
C ILE A 10 10.86 -3.84 -1.80
N ILE A 11 11.14 -3.96 -0.51
CA ILE A 11 12.18 -3.18 0.18
C ILE A 11 13.55 -3.45 -0.43
N LYS A 12 13.90 -4.73 -0.59
CA LYS A 12 15.17 -5.15 -1.21
C LYS A 12 15.33 -4.57 -2.61
N PHE A 13 14.27 -4.61 -3.43
CA PHE A 13 14.28 -4.06 -4.77
C PHE A 13 14.45 -2.52 -4.75
N GLY A 14 13.71 -1.83 -3.89
CA GLY A 14 13.79 -0.37 -3.75
C GLY A 14 15.18 0.13 -3.33
N ARG A 15 15.83 -0.59 -2.40
CA ARG A 15 17.21 -0.31 -1.92
C ARG A 15 18.28 -0.64 -2.97
N LYS A 16 18.07 -1.68 -3.78
CA LYS A 16 19.01 -2.04 -4.86
C LYS A 16 19.09 -0.96 -5.96
N HIS A 17 18.01 -0.22 -6.17
CA HIS A 17 17.85 0.69 -7.31
C HIS A 17 17.63 2.15 -6.88
N VAL A 18 18.45 2.65 -5.95
CA VAL A 18 18.40 4.05 -5.49
C VAL A 18 18.81 5.06 -6.57
N GLU A 19 19.81 4.72 -7.39
CA GLU A 19 20.31 5.57 -8.48
C GLU A 19 19.48 5.53 -9.78
N HIS A 20 18.32 4.87 -9.77
CA HIS A 20 17.52 4.61 -10.98
C HIS A 20 16.07 5.06 -10.81
N ASN A 21 15.41 5.34 -11.93
CA ASN A 21 13.97 5.54 -11.97
C ASN A 21 13.25 4.19 -11.89
N LEU A 22 12.22 4.11 -11.03
CA LEU A 22 11.44 2.90 -10.81
C LEU A 22 10.01 3.05 -11.33
N LEU A 23 9.59 2.12 -12.20
CA LEU A 23 8.19 1.95 -12.56
C LEU A 23 7.55 0.88 -11.64
N VAL A 24 6.56 1.28 -10.84
CA VAL A 24 5.80 0.38 -9.98
C VAL A 24 4.36 0.30 -10.49
N HIS A 25 3.95 -0.86 -11.01
CA HIS A 25 2.61 -1.04 -11.57
C HIS A 25 1.86 -2.24 -10.96
N CYS A 26 0.55 -2.23 -11.12
CA CYS A 26 -0.32 -3.40 -10.93
C CYS A 26 -1.45 -3.31 -11.96
N PHE A 27 -2.40 -4.25 -11.95
CA PHE A 27 -3.44 -4.31 -13.00
C PHE A 27 -4.18 -2.98 -13.23
N HIS A 28 -4.71 -2.35 -12.17
CA HIS A 28 -5.39 -1.05 -12.27
C HIS A 28 -4.54 0.14 -11.82
N GLY A 29 -3.29 -0.07 -11.40
CA GLY A 29 -2.41 1.01 -10.91
C GLY A 29 -2.83 1.72 -9.61
N VAL A 30 -3.98 1.38 -8.98
CA VAL A 30 -4.51 2.12 -7.81
C VAL A 30 -4.02 1.58 -6.46
N GLY A 31 -4.12 0.26 -6.25
CA GLY A 31 -4.02 -0.34 -4.90
C GLY A 31 -2.66 -0.91 -4.53
N ARG A 32 -2.26 -2.00 -5.20
CA ARG A 32 -1.03 -2.76 -4.87
C ARG A 32 0.22 -1.97 -5.22
N SER A 33 0.24 -1.34 -6.39
CA SER A 33 1.32 -0.45 -6.82
C SER A 33 1.49 0.73 -5.87
N GLY A 34 0.39 1.40 -5.47
CA GLY A 34 0.44 2.48 -4.49
C GLY A 34 0.98 2.02 -3.13
N GLY A 35 0.60 0.81 -2.68
CA GLY A 35 1.17 0.21 -1.47
C GLY A 35 2.68 -0.04 -1.57
N ALA A 36 3.14 -0.63 -2.68
CA ALA A 36 4.56 -0.91 -2.90
C ALA A 36 5.39 0.39 -3.06
N ALA A 37 4.86 1.38 -3.77
CA ALA A 37 5.51 2.69 -3.90
C ALA A 37 5.62 3.40 -2.55
N LEU A 38 4.57 3.35 -1.72
CA LEU A 38 4.60 3.90 -0.37
C LEU A 38 5.68 3.24 0.49
N ILE A 39 5.83 1.91 0.43
CA ILE A 39 6.91 1.19 1.13
C ILE A 39 8.28 1.72 0.74
N ILE A 40 8.55 1.81 -0.57
CA ILE A 40 9.85 2.26 -1.08
C ILE A 40 10.12 3.72 -0.67
N LEU A 41 9.12 4.58 -0.76
CA LEU A 41 9.26 5.99 -0.38
C LEU A 41 9.48 6.14 1.13
N THR A 42 8.76 5.40 1.97
CA THR A 42 8.97 5.43 3.43
C THR A 42 10.37 4.93 3.78
N ASP A 43 10.87 3.89 3.10
CA ASP A 43 12.23 3.38 3.32
C ASP A 43 13.31 4.42 2.96
N ARG A 44 13.09 5.18 1.89
CA ARG A 44 14.02 6.23 1.43
C ARG A 44 13.97 7.49 2.28
N LEU A 45 12.77 7.91 2.71
CA LEU A 45 12.55 9.18 3.39
C LEU A 45 12.61 9.06 4.92
N GLY A 46 12.44 7.86 5.46
CA GLY A 46 12.36 7.63 6.92
C GLY A 46 11.11 8.22 7.58
N ASN A 47 10.16 8.75 6.80
CA ASN A 47 8.93 9.36 7.28
C ASN A 47 7.75 8.94 6.41
N ALA A 48 6.76 8.28 7.03
CA ALA A 48 5.62 7.70 6.32
C ALA A 48 4.60 8.75 5.81
N GLU A 49 4.47 9.89 6.49
CA GLU A 49 3.59 10.97 6.07
C GLU A 49 4.16 11.67 4.84
N ALA A 50 5.44 12.06 4.88
CA ALA A 50 6.14 12.64 3.73
C ALA A 50 6.16 11.68 2.52
N ALA A 51 6.32 10.38 2.77
CA ALA A 51 6.25 9.36 1.73
C ALA A 51 4.85 9.27 1.09
N LEU A 52 3.79 9.37 1.89
CA LEU A 52 2.41 9.38 1.38
C LEU A 52 2.12 10.64 0.58
N GLU A 53 2.55 11.81 1.05
CA GLU A 53 2.41 13.07 0.33
C GLU A 53 3.14 13.03 -1.00
N THR A 54 4.39 12.55 -1.01
CA THR A 54 5.19 12.39 -2.22
C THR A 54 4.50 11.44 -3.22
N LEU A 55 3.98 10.31 -2.74
CA LEU A 55 3.23 9.37 -3.57
C LEU A 55 2.00 10.02 -4.21
N LEU A 56 1.21 10.73 -3.41
CA LEU A 56 -0.05 11.34 -3.87
C LEU A 56 0.19 12.55 -4.78
N ALA A 57 1.30 13.26 -4.62
CA ALA A 57 1.72 14.31 -5.55
C ALA A 57 2.04 13.73 -6.94
N MET A 58 2.68 12.56 -7.00
CA MET A 58 2.98 11.87 -8.26
C MET A 58 1.75 11.15 -8.85
N ARG A 59 0.91 10.57 -7.99
CA ARG A 59 -0.26 9.78 -8.39
C ARG A 59 -1.45 10.04 -7.46
N PRO A 60 -2.24 11.09 -7.69
CA PRO A 60 -3.39 11.46 -6.85
C PRO A 60 -4.45 10.36 -6.69
N GLU A 61 -4.57 9.47 -7.67
CA GLU A 61 -5.54 8.38 -7.70
C GLU A 61 -5.06 7.11 -7.00
N ALA A 62 -3.84 7.12 -6.43
CA ALA A 62 -3.35 6.00 -5.64
C ALA A 62 -4.21 5.84 -4.37
N ILE A 63 -4.67 4.63 -4.11
CA ILE A 63 -5.34 4.27 -2.85
C ILE A 63 -4.58 3.08 -2.27
N PRO A 64 -3.46 3.33 -1.54
CA PRO A 64 -2.55 2.28 -1.11
C PRO A 64 -3.26 1.15 -0.39
N ASN A 65 -2.91 -0.08 -0.78
CA ASN A 65 -3.51 -1.28 -0.22
C ASN A 65 -3.10 -1.44 1.26
N LEU A 66 -4.07 -1.28 2.16
CA LEU A 66 -3.85 -1.28 3.60
C LEU A 66 -3.23 -2.60 4.10
N ARG A 67 -3.50 -3.72 3.43
CA ARG A 67 -2.94 -5.01 3.82
C ARG A 67 -1.43 -5.08 3.60
N ILE A 68 -0.94 -4.57 2.46
CA ILE A 68 0.49 -4.51 2.14
C ILE A 68 1.19 -3.54 3.11
N VAL A 69 0.54 -2.40 3.40
CA VAL A 69 1.10 -1.37 4.28
C VAL A 69 1.15 -1.81 5.75
N ARG A 70 0.15 -2.56 6.23
CA ARG A 70 0.21 -3.19 7.56
C ARG A 70 1.37 -4.16 7.71
N LEU A 71 1.62 -4.99 6.69
CA LEU A 71 2.77 -5.89 6.68
C LEU A 71 4.09 -5.10 6.67
N ALA A 72 4.14 -3.99 5.94
CA ALA A 72 5.30 -3.11 5.92
C ALA A 72 5.59 -2.46 7.27
N ASP A 73 4.57 -2.00 7.99
CA ASP A 73 4.75 -1.45 9.34
C ASP A 73 5.47 -2.45 10.26
N THR A 74 5.09 -3.73 10.17
CA THR A 74 5.74 -4.82 10.93
C THR A 74 7.16 -5.08 10.45
N VAL A 75 7.37 -5.25 9.14
CA VAL A 75 8.69 -5.60 8.57
C VAL A 75 9.71 -4.46 8.75
N MET A 76 9.29 -3.21 8.56
CA MET A 76 10.14 -2.02 8.67
C MET A 76 10.24 -1.48 10.09
N ARG A 77 9.44 -2.01 11.03
CA ARG A 77 9.37 -1.57 12.44
C ARG A 77 9.09 -0.07 12.57
N THR A 78 8.11 0.43 11.83
CA THR A 78 7.69 1.83 11.87
C THR A 78 6.62 2.11 12.92
N ASP A 79 6.42 1.20 13.88
CA ASP A 79 5.50 1.34 15.02
C ASP A 79 4.08 1.82 14.66
N GLY A 80 3.59 1.38 13.49
CA GLY A 80 2.26 1.73 13.00
C GLY A 80 2.16 3.10 12.31
N ALA A 81 3.28 3.80 12.10
CA ALA A 81 3.30 5.11 11.47
C ALA A 81 2.75 5.08 10.03
N MET A 82 3.00 4.03 9.24
CA MET A 82 2.50 3.96 7.86
C MET A 82 0.98 3.78 7.82
N VAL A 83 0.44 2.89 8.65
CA VAL A 83 -1.00 2.70 8.81
C VAL A 83 -1.66 3.97 9.35
N THR A 84 -1.02 4.65 10.31
CA THR A 84 -1.52 5.91 10.87
C THR A 84 -1.62 6.99 9.79
N ALA A 85 -0.57 7.21 9.01
CA ALA A 85 -0.56 8.16 7.90
C ALA A 85 -1.71 7.90 6.91
N LEU A 86 -1.92 6.63 6.53
CA LEU A 86 -3.03 6.27 5.63
C LEU A 86 -4.40 6.49 6.24
N ASN A 87 -4.58 6.21 7.53
CA ASN A 87 -5.86 6.38 8.21
C ASN A 87 -6.20 7.87 8.37
N VAL A 88 -5.22 8.70 8.75
CA VAL A 88 -5.37 10.17 8.82
C VAL A 88 -5.74 10.71 7.45
N TRP A 89 -5.00 10.32 6.40
CA TRP A 89 -5.32 10.72 5.03
C TRP A 89 -6.71 10.25 4.59
N THR A 90 -7.09 9.01 4.90
CA THR A 90 -8.42 8.49 4.56
C THR A 90 -9.53 9.28 5.26
N ALA A 91 -9.35 9.63 6.54
CA ALA A 91 -10.34 10.38 7.31
C ALA A 91 -10.57 11.80 6.76
N ARG A 92 -9.51 12.44 6.24
CA ARG A 92 -9.60 13.77 5.60
C ARG A 92 -10.01 13.74 4.13
N THR A 93 -10.24 12.58 3.52
CA THR A 93 -10.58 12.45 2.10
C THR A 93 -11.88 11.62 1.92
N PRO A 94 -13.06 12.28 1.89
CA PRO A 94 -14.35 11.59 1.90
C PRO A 94 -14.55 10.56 0.78
N SER A 95 -14.08 10.85 -0.44
CA SER A 95 -14.19 9.95 -1.58
C SER A 95 -13.40 8.64 -1.37
N VAL A 96 -12.21 8.73 -0.77
CA VAL A 96 -11.38 7.56 -0.44
C VAL A 96 -11.99 6.76 0.71
N ALA A 97 -12.52 7.44 1.72
CA ALA A 97 -13.24 6.78 2.82
C ALA A 97 -14.44 5.97 2.29
N GLU A 98 -15.23 6.56 1.39
CA GLU A 98 -16.36 5.90 0.75
C GLU A 98 -15.92 4.71 -0.11
N PHE A 99 -14.91 4.90 -0.96
CA PHE A 99 -14.35 3.81 -1.76
C PHE A 99 -13.90 2.62 -0.89
N ARG A 100 -13.21 2.88 0.23
CA ARG A 100 -12.78 1.82 1.16
C ARG A 100 -13.96 1.13 1.84
N ARG A 101 -15.04 1.86 2.18
CA ARG A 101 -16.27 1.27 2.72
C ARG A 101 -16.95 0.35 1.72
N GLN A 102 -17.22 0.84 0.52
CA GLN A 102 -17.86 0.06 -0.56
C GLN A 102 -17.05 -1.20 -0.89
N LYS A 103 -15.73 -1.06 -0.99
CA LYS A 103 -14.85 -2.19 -1.24
C LYS A 103 -14.93 -3.24 -0.13
N ARG A 104 -15.03 -2.83 1.14
CA ARG A 104 -15.19 -3.75 2.27
C ARG A 104 -16.51 -4.50 2.20
N VAL A 105 -17.62 -3.79 2.01
CA VAL A 105 -18.97 -4.40 1.85
C VAL A 105 -18.95 -5.41 0.70
N PHE A 106 -18.42 -5.02 -0.46
CA PHE A 106 -18.28 -5.91 -1.60
C PHE A 106 -17.49 -7.18 -1.26
N PHE A 107 -16.36 -7.08 -0.54
CA PHE A 107 -15.60 -8.26 -0.13
C PHE A 107 -16.36 -9.15 0.86
N GLU A 108 -17.12 -8.57 1.79
CA GLU A 108 -17.91 -9.29 2.79
C GLU A 108 -19.07 -10.06 2.14
N GLU A 109 -19.76 -9.44 1.18
CA GLU A 109 -20.83 -10.06 0.41
C GLU A 109 -20.33 -11.11 -0.59
N ASN A 110 -19.10 -10.94 -1.10
CA ASN A 110 -18.51 -11.78 -2.14
C ASN A 110 -17.30 -12.60 -1.65
N ARG A 111 -17.28 -13.03 -0.38
CA ARG A 111 -16.16 -13.79 0.20
C ARG A 111 -15.79 -15.04 -0.61
N ASN A 112 -16.78 -15.69 -1.21
CA ASN A 112 -16.63 -16.86 -2.08
C ASN A 112 -15.84 -16.57 -3.37
N LEU A 113 -15.88 -15.36 -3.92
CA LEU A 113 -15.12 -14.98 -5.11
C LEU A 113 -13.61 -14.96 -4.87
N TYR A 114 -13.19 -14.75 -3.61
CA TYR A 114 -11.78 -14.59 -3.23
C TYR A 114 -11.22 -15.73 -2.37
N ALA A 115 -12.06 -16.69 -1.96
CA ALA A 115 -11.65 -17.88 -1.23
C ALA A 115 -10.92 -18.93 -2.12
N LYS A 116 -11.07 -18.85 -3.45
CA LYS A 116 -10.53 -19.82 -4.43
C LYS A 116 -9.04 -19.65 -4.81
N ALA A 117 -8.18 -19.32 -3.84
CA ALA A 117 -6.72 -19.31 -4.05
C ALA A 117 -5.95 -20.16 -3.03
N ALA A 118 -6.64 -21.02 -2.28
CA ALA A 118 -6.05 -21.95 -1.31
C ALA A 118 -6.26 -23.43 -1.68
N ALA A 119 -6.71 -23.71 -2.90
CA ALA A 119 -6.92 -25.06 -3.40
C ALA A 119 -6.29 -25.20 -4.79
N LEU A 120 -4.97 -25.39 -4.81
CA LEU A 120 -4.16 -26.09 -5.80
C LEU A 120 -2.76 -26.29 -5.21
#